data_AF-A0A539DU48-F1
#
_entry.id   AF-A0A539DU48-F1
#
_cell.length_a   1.000
_cell.length_b   1.000
_cell.length_c   1.000
_cell.angle_alpha   90.00
_cell.angle_beta   90.00
_cell.angle_gamma   90.00
#
_symmetry.space_group_name_H-M   'P 1'
#
loop_
_entity.id
_entity.type
_entity.pdbx_description
1 polymer ?
#
loop_
_entity_poly.entity_id
_entity_poly.type
_entity_poly.pdbx_seq_one_letter_code
_entity_poly.pdbx_strand_id
1 'polypeptide(L)' 'MAICDVCGGDVLQRDDDTPDAINRRLDLYEEQTSPLIEFYGNDGRLVVIDGVGTPDSVFHLLTAAVERAKVS' A
#
# COMPACT_ATOMS: atom_id res chain seq x y z
N MET A 1 -4.25 26.39 0.08
CA MET A 1 -4.74 25.89 -1.23
C MET A 1 -3.53 25.55 -2.05
N ALA A 2 -3.39 24.29 -2.46
CA ALA A 2 -2.38 23.90 -3.44
C ALA A 2 -3.02 23.91 -4.83
N ILE A 3 -2.22 24.12 -5.87
CA ILE A 3 -2.66 24.14 -7.26
C ILE A 3 -2.00 22.96 -7.97
N CYS A 4 -2.78 22.23 -8.78
CA CYS A 4 -2.25 21.14 -9.59
C CYS A 4 -1.29 21.68 -10.66
N ASP A 5 -0.09 21.14 -10.68
CA ASP A 5 0.97 21.42 -11.66
C ASP A 5 0.64 20.94 -13.08
N VAL A 6 -0.27 19.96 -13.22
CA VAL A 6 -0.70 19.41 -14.51
C VAL A 6 -1.86 20.20 -15.14
N CYS A 7 -2.90 20.51 -14.36
CA CYS A 7 -4.15 21.08 -14.90
C CYS A 7 -4.55 22.44 -14.32
N GLY A 8 -3.85 22.95 -13.30
CA GLY A 8 -4.16 24.23 -12.66
C GLY A 8 -5.39 24.22 -11.74
N GLY A 9 -5.98 23.05 -11.48
CA GLY A 9 -7.12 22.92 -10.56
C GLY A 9 -6.75 23.04 -9.08
N ASP A 10 -7.75 23.34 -8.25
CA ASP A 10 -7.59 23.39 -6.80
C ASP A 10 -7.34 21.99 -6.21
N VAL A 11 -6.33 21.89 -5.35
CA VAL A 11 -6.03 20.69 -4.57
C VAL A 11 -6.44 20.94 -3.12
N LEU A 12 -7.33 20.08 -2.62
CA LEU A 12 -7.80 20.06 -1.25
C LEU A 12 -7.34 18.77 -0.55
N GLN A 13 -7.09 18.91 0.75
CA GLN A 13 -6.91 17.77 1.65
C GLN A 13 -8.25 17.07 1.84
N ARG A 14 -8.27 15.75 1.90
CA ARG A 14 -9.51 15.01 2.14
C ARG A 14 -9.96 15.18 3.59
N ASP A 15 -11.26 15.14 3.82
CA ASP A 15 -11.85 15.29 5.15
C ASP A 15 -11.39 14.19 6.13
N ASP A 16 -10.98 13.02 5.63
CA ASP A 16 -10.52 11.88 6.42
C ASP A 16 -8.99 11.81 6.59
N ASP A 17 -8.24 12.79 6.09
CA ASP A 17 -6.79 12.91 6.34
C ASP A 17 -6.53 13.58 7.71
N THR A 18 -7.10 13.01 8.77
CA THR A 18 -6.91 13.45 10.16
C THR A 18 -6.24 12.37 11.01
N PRO A 19 -5.50 12.74 12.08
CA PRO A 19 -4.84 11.75 12.93
C PRO A 19 -5.80 10.69 13.49
N ASP A 20 -7.00 11.09 13.91
CA ASP A 20 -8.01 10.18 14.46
C ASP A 20 -8.52 9.19 13.40
N ALA A 21 -8.78 9.67 12.17
CA ALA A 21 -9.19 8.81 11.07
C ALA A 21 -8.07 7.85 10.63
N ILE A 22 -6.80 8.30 10.67
CA ILE A 22 -5.64 7.46 10.39
C ILE A 22 -5.52 6.34 11.43
N ASN A 23 -5.59 6.66 12.73
CA ASN A 23 -5.53 5.66 13.80
C ASN A 23 -6.65 4.63 13.65
N ARG A 24 -7.90 5.09 13.45
CA ARG A 24 -9.04 4.19 13.24
C ARG A 24 -8.85 3.28 12.03
N ARG A 25 -8.24 3.77 10.95
CA ARG A 25 -7.94 2.95 9.76
C ARG A 25 -6.88 1.89 10.04
N LEU A 26 -5.88 2.19 10.87
CA LEU A 26 -4.86 1.23 11.28
C LEU A 26 -5.47 0.14 12.18
N ASP A 27 -6.31 0.52 13.15
CA ASP A 27 -7.01 -0.46 14.00
C ASP A 27 -7.85 -1.43 13.16
N LEU A 28 -8.62 -0.90 12.20
CA LEU A 28 -9.43 -1.72 11.29
C LEU A 28 -8.57 -2.63 10.38
N TYR A 29 -7.40 -2.15 9.94
CA TYR A 29 -6.47 -2.97 9.18
C TYR A 29 -5.97 -4.16 10.01
N GLU A 30 -5.60 -3.93 11.26
CA GLU A 30 -5.16 -4.99 12.17
C GLU A 30 -6.26 -6.01 12.47
N GLU A 31 -7.50 -5.55 12.67
CA GLU A 31 -8.62 -6.44 12.96
C GLU A 31 -9.08 -7.26 11.75
N GLN A 32 -9.12 -6.65 10.56
CA GLN A 32 -9.84 -7.20 9.40
C GLN A 32 -8.95 -7.64 8.25
N THR A 33 -7.77 -7.03 8.09
CA THR A 33 -6.90 -7.24 6.92
C THR A 33 -5.63 -8.01 7.28
N SER A 34 -4.99 -7.73 8.40
CA SER A 34 -3.75 -8.41 8.81
C SER A 34 -3.88 -9.94 8.95
N PRO A 35 -5.03 -10.53 9.36
CA PRO A 35 -5.19 -11.99 9.38
C PRO A 35 -5.04 -12.66 7.99
N LEU A 36 -5.24 -11.91 6.91
CA LEU A 36 -5.04 -12.42 5.55
C LEU A 36 -3.57 -12.75 5.27
N ILE A 37 -2.62 -12.13 5.98
CA ILE A 37 -1.19 -12.44 5.87
C ILE A 37 -0.94 -13.90 6.24
N GLU A 38 -1.47 -14.34 7.39
CA GLU A 38 -1.35 -15.74 7.82
C GLU A 38 -2.07 -16.68 6.84
N PHE A 39 -3.28 -16.32 6.41
CA PHE A 39 -4.06 -17.12 5.45
C PHE A 39 -3.29 -17.40 4.15
N TYR A 40 -2.76 -16.37 3.49
CA TYR A 40 -1.99 -16.54 2.24
C TYR A 40 -0.59 -17.11 2.47
N GLY A 41 0.00 -16.87 3.65
CA GLY A 41 1.28 -17.46 4.05
C GLY A 41 1.19 -18.97 4.14
N ASN A 42 0.14 -19.48 4.79
CA ASN A 42 -0.11 -20.92 4.93
C ASN A 42 -0.42 -21.61 3.58
N ASP A 43 -1.00 -20.89 2.61
CA ASP A 43 -1.27 -21.38 1.24
C ASP A 43 -0.04 -21.30 0.32
N GLY A 44 1.10 -20.79 0.83
CA GLY A 44 2.34 -20.63 0.05
C GLY A 44 2.25 -19.59 -1.08
N ARG A 45 1.22 -18.73 -1.06
CA ARG A 45 0.94 -17.72 -2.11
C ARG A 45 1.34 -16.31 -1.72
N LEU A 46 1.81 -16.10 -0.49
CA LEU A 46 2.25 -14.81 -0.02
C LEU A 46 3.71 -14.54 -0.42
N VAL A 47 3.93 -13.40 -1.10
CA VAL A 47 5.27 -12.81 -1.27
C VAL A 47 5.30 -11.48 -0.53
N VAL A 48 6.19 -11.35 0.45
CA VAL A 48 6.36 -10.12 1.25
C VAL A 48 7.39 -9.21 0.60
N ILE A 49 7.05 -7.93 0.45
CA ILE A 49 7.91 -6.89 -0.13
C ILE A 49 8.03 -5.73 0.86
N ASP A 50 9.25 -5.24 1.06
CA ASP A 50 9.49 -4.04 1.86
C ASP A 50 9.01 -2.79 1.11
N GLY A 51 8.12 -2.03 1.75
CA GLY A 51 7.56 -0.80 1.23
C GLY A 51 8.39 0.45 1.55
N VAL A 52 9.51 0.33 2.28
CA VAL A 52 10.36 1.46 2.65
C VAL A 52 11.37 1.76 1.54
N GLY A 53 11.35 2.98 1.00
CA GLY A 53 12.31 3.44 0.00
C GLY A 53 11.71 4.41 -1.01
N THR A 54 12.40 4.59 -2.14
CA THR A 54 11.85 5.36 -3.26
C THR A 54 10.77 4.54 -3.98
N PRO A 55 9.77 5.19 -4.61
CA PRO A 55 8.76 4.49 -5.40
C PRO A 55 9.36 3.57 -6.46
N ASP A 56 10.43 4.01 -7.14
CA ASP A 56 11.11 3.20 -8.16
C ASP A 56 11.74 1.94 -7.57
N SER A 57 12.38 2.04 -6.40
CA SER A 57 12.97 0.88 -5.72
C SER A 57 11.90 -0.15 -5.33
N VAL A 58 10.79 0.31 -4.74
CA VAL A 58 9.68 -0.57 -4.34
C VAL A 58 9.00 -1.19 -5.57
N PHE A 59 8.83 -0.42 -6.65
CA PHE A 59 8.29 -0.92 -7.91
C PHE A 59 9.17 -2.00 -8.54
N HIS A 60 10.50 -1.84 -8.50
CA HIS A 60 11.43 -2.87 -8.95
C HIS A 60 11.31 -4.16 -8.13
N LEU A 61 11.17 -4.06 -6.81
CA LEU A 61 10.95 -5.24 -5.96
C LEU A 61 9.64 -5.96 -6.29
N LEU A 62 8.55 -5.21 -6.46
CA LEU A 62 7.23 -5.74 -6.81
C LEU A 62 7.25 -6.47 -8.16
N THR A 63 7.79 -5.83 -9.20
CA THR A 63 7.84 -6.41 -10.55
C THR A 63 8.72 -7.66 -10.59
N ALA A 64 9.87 -7.66 -9.92
CA ALA A 64 10.72 -8.84 -9.82
C ALA A 64 10.01 -10.02 -9.13
N ALA A 65 9.21 -9.76 -8.09
CA ALA A 65 8.42 -10.78 -7.41
C ALA A 65 7.33 -11.39 -8.31
N VAL A 66 6.60 -10.54 -9.05
CA VAL A 66 5.57 -10.98 -9.99
C VAL A 66 6.16 -11.84 -11.11
N GLU A 67 7.29 -11.43 -11.69
CA GLU A 67 7.93 -12.20 -12.76
C GLU A 67 8.44 -13.56 -12.27
N ARG A 68 8.96 -13.66 -11.04
CA ARG A 68 9.34 -14.96 -10.46
C ARG A 68 8.15 -15.89 -10.28
N ALA A 69 7.01 -15.36 -9.82
CA ALA A 69 5.79 -16.13 -9.60
C ALA A 69 5.12 -16.63 -10.89
N LYS A 70 5.37 -15.99 -12.04
CA LYS A 70 4.89 -16.48 -13.35
C LYS A 70 5.66 -17.69 -13.87
N VAL A 71 6.87 -17.93 -13.35
CA VAL A 71 7.80 -18.97 -13.84
C VAL A 71 7.79 -20.22 -12.95
N SER A 72 7.14 -20.14 -11.77
CA SER A 72 6.89 -21.27 -10.85
C SER A 72 5.56 -21.96 -11.14
#